data_AF-A0ABD1NCN8-F1
#
_entry.id   AF-A0ABD1NCN8-F1
#
_cell.length_a   1.000
_cell.length_b   1.000
_cell.length_c   1.000
_cell.angle_alpha   90.00
_cell.angle_beta   90.00
_cell.angle_gamma   90.00
#
_symmetry.space_group_name_H-M   'P 1'
#
loop_
_entity.id
_entity.type
_entity.pdbx_description
1 polymer ?
#
loop_
_entity_poly.entity_id
_entity_poly.type
_entity_poly.pdbx_seq_one_letter_code
_entity_poly.pdbx_strand_id
1 'polypeptide(L)'
;MANNVIECTNKGSLRKCDSWPFRMKLTTDRMRWDSLKISPSKEFEECILRHMNESSREDLESWIPVNIMIYDVDTCETYEAKLSKKELFWFDPMPELGEKPKEGDLSCSLKKSMRELPCFNLEKARKDFVYSIEPFRHIIRKRDLKYDQEIGLGYCGGKVVVAFEFSVLHSSLFDIRRFRV
;
A
#
# COMPACT_ATOMS: atom_id res chain seq x y z
N MET A 1 -23.26 13.69 -19.80
CA MET A 1 -22.40 12.94 -18.88
C MET A 1 -20.98 13.39 -19.14
N ALA A 2 -20.41 14.19 -18.24
CA ALA A 2 -19.08 14.76 -18.41
C ALA A 2 -18.05 13.83 -17.77
N ASN A 3 -17.11 13.32 -18.58
CA ASN A 3 -15.97 12.55 -18.12
C ASN A 3 -14.98 13.52 -17.44
N ASN A 4 -14.87 13.45 -16.12
CA ASN A 4 -13.82 14.14 -15.36
C ASN A 4 -12.49 13.39 -15.59
N VAL A 5 -11.78 13.76 -16.66
CA VAL A 5 -10.38 13.37 -16.84
C VAL A 5 -9.56 14.20 -15.85
N ILE A 6 -8.94 13.54 -14.87
CA ILE A 6 -8.00 14.19 -13.97
C ILE A 6 -6.72 14.44 -14.75
N GLU A 7 -6.59 15.67 -15.24
CA GLU A 7 -5.41 16.15 -15.92
C GLU A 7 -4.30 16.37 -14.88
N CYS A 8 -3.46 15.36 -14.71
CA CYS A 8 -2.24 15.46 -13.91
C CYS A 8 -1.32 16.48 -14.58
N THR A 9 -1.32 17.71 -14.05
CA THR A 9 -0.59 18.82 -14.65
C THR A 9 0.91 18.59 -14.55
N ASN A 10 1.53 18.26 -15.68
CA ASN A 10 2.97 18.28 -15.89
C ASN A 10 3.52 19.67 -15.56
N LYS A 11 4.13 19.84 -14.38
CA LYS A 11 5.04 20.95 -14.10
C LYS A 11 6.34 20.43 -13.50
N GLY A 12 7.28 20.15 -14.41
CA GLY A 12 8.66 20.57 -14.26
C GLY A 12 9.54 19.76 -13.31
N SER A 13 10.10 18.66 -13.82
CA SER A 13 11.53 18.36 -13.76
C SER A 13 11.74 16.91 -14.16
N LEU A 14 12.28 16.69 -15.36
CA LEU A 14 12.88 15.43 -15.78
C LEU A 14 14.04 15.10 -14.81
N ARG A 15 13.76 14.45 -13.67
CA ARG A 15 14.80 13.80 -12.86
C ARG A 15 14.77 12.33 -13.22
N LYS A 16 15.98 11.87 -13.57
CA LYS A 16 16.37 10.51 -13.93
C LYS A 16 15.63 9.46 -13.09
N CYS A 17 15.37 8.33 -13.75
CA CYS A 17 14.84 7.07 -13.23
C CYS A 17 15.41 6.73 -11.84
N ASP A 18 14.80 7.33 -10.80
CA ASP A 18 15.02 7.13 -9.37
C ASP A 18 13.95 7.88 -8.52
N SER A 19 12.89 8.38 -9.13
CA SER A 19 12.08 9.51 -8.63
C SER A 19 10.81 9.16 -7.85
N TRP A 20 10.57 7.89 -7.52
CA TRP A 20 9.34 7.48 -6.81
C TRP A 20 9.46 7.75 -5.31
N PRO A 21 8.56 8.55 -4.71
CA PRO A 21 8.70 9.04 -3.34
C PRO A 21 8.35 8.01 -2.28
N PHE A 22 7.62 6.96 -2.64
CA PHE A 22 7.47 5.76 -1.82
C PHE A 22 7.63 4.54 -2.72
N ARG A 23 8.53 3.62 -2.35
CA ARG A 23 8.76 2.39 -3.09
C ARG A 23 8.46 1.17 -2.24
N MET A 24 7.96 0.12 -2.87
CA MET A 24 7.86 -1.17 -2.21
C MET A 24 7.91 -2.34 -3.16
N LYS A 25 8.53 -3.42 -2.70
CA LYS A 25 8.44 -4.72 -3.35
C LYS A 25 7.05 -5.31 -3.14
N LEU A 26 6.41 -5.73 -4.22
CA LEU A 26 5.25 -6.62 -4.16
C LEU A 26 5.73 -7.98 -3.69
N THR A 27 5.13 -8.49 -2.63
CA THR A 27 5.41 -9.82 -2.08
C THR A 27 4.11 -10.46 -1.64
N THR A 28 4.08 -11.79 -1.54
CA THR A 28 2.86 -12.52 -1.15
C THR A 28 2.38 -12.14 0.25
N ASP A 29 3.28 -11.86 1.20
CA ASP A 29 2.94 -11.42 2.56
C ASP A 29 2.35 -10.00 2.62
N ARG A 30 2.61 -9.18 1.59
CA ARG A 30 2.01 -7.85 1.45
C ARG A 30 0.64 -7.89 0.79
N MET A 31 0.21 -9.02 0.23
CA MET A 31 -1.08 -9.14 -0.41
C MET A 31 -1.93 -10.19 0.31
N ARG A 32 -2.92 -9.73 1.06
CA ARG A 32 -3.92 -10.63 1.65
C ARG A 32 -5.29 -10.31 1.08
N TRP A 33 -5.94 -11.34 0.54
CA TRP A 33 -7.18 -11.15 -0.22
C TRP A 33 -6.99 -10.02 -1.26
N ASP A 34 -7.88 -9.04 -1.29
CA ASP A 34 -7.78 -7.94 -2.25
C ASP A 34 -7.05 -6.72 -1.69
N SER A 35 -6.45 -6.83 -0.50
CA SER A 35 -5.77 -5.74 0.20
C SER A 35 -4.25 -5.76 0.01
N LEU A 36 -3.69 -4.62 -0.40
CA LEU A 36 -2.25 -4.35 -0.39
C LEU A 36 -1.84 -3.75 0.97
N LYS A 37 -0.94 -4.43 1.67
CA LYS A 37 -0.34 -4.04 2.94
C LYS A 37 0.73 -2.98 2.73
N ILE A 38 0.63 -1.89 3.48
CA ILE A 38 1.65 -0.83 3.55
C ILE A 38 2.03 -0.67 5.02
N SER A 39 3.30 -0.90 5.32
CA SER A 39 3.79 -0.76 6.70
C SER A 39 3.84 0.72 7.08
N PRO A 40 3.43 1.10 8.31
CA PRO A 40 3.64 2.45 8.80
C PRO A 40 5.13 2.77 8.76
N SER A 41 5.47 3.85 8.08
CA SER A 41 6.85 4.27 7.92
C SER A 41 6.89 5.78 7.73
N LYS A 42 7.97 6.39 8.21
CA LYS A 42 8.19 7.83 8.07
C LYS A 42 8.08 8.29 6.60
N GLU A 43 8.62 7.50 5.68
CA GLU A 43 8.56 7.77 4.25
C GLU A 43 7.11 7.81 3.74
N PHE A 44 6.30 6.80 4.06
CA PHE A 44 4.89 6.80 3.65
C PHE A 44 4.11 7.98 4.26
N GLU A 45 4.33 8.28 5.53
CA GLU A 45 3.64 9.38 6.21
C GLU A 45 4.02 10.75 5.63
N GLU A 46 5.30 11.01 5.42
CA GLU A 46 5.80 12.30 4.93
C GLU A 46 5.55 12.50 3.43
N CYS A 47 5.68 11.45 2.63
CA CYS A 47 5.57 11.55 1.18
C CYS A 47 4.15 11.37 0.67
N ILE A 48 3.31 10.58 1.35
CA ILE A 48 1.94 10.30 0.90
C ILE A 48 0.93 11.00 1.80
N LEU A 49 0.87 10.64 3.09
CA LEU A 49 -0.22 11.07 3.98
C LEU A 49 -0.22 12.58 4.23
N ARG A 50 0.96 13.19 4.42
CA ARG A 50 1.09 14.62 4.67
C ARG A 50 0.48 15.49 3.57
N HIS A 51 0.47 14.99 2.33
CA HIS A 51 -0.06 15.70 1.17
C HIS A 51 -1.56 15.51 0.95
N MET A 52 -2.19 14.54 1.62
CA MET A 52 -3.65 14.37 1.61
C MET A 52 -4.34 15.59 2.22
N ASN A 53 -5.61 15.82 1.87
CA ASN A 53 -6.41 16.86 2.53
C ASN A 53 -6.64 16.51 4.02
N GLU A 54 -6.92 17.54 4.83
CA GLU A 54 -7.03 17.40 6.29
C GLU A 54 -8.15 16.44 6.72
N SER A 55 -9.35 16.58 6.15
CA SER A 55 -10.48 15.69 6.43
C SER A 55 -10.14 14.22 6.19
N SER A 56 -9.47 13.90 5.08
CA SER A 56 -9.05 12.52 4.81
C SER A 56 -8.00 12.01 5.81
N ARG A 57 -7.11 12.87 6.33
CA ARG A 57 -6.17 12.45 7.38
C ARG A 57 -6.89 12.20 8.70
N GLU A 58 -7.84 13.06 9.07
CA GLU A 58 -8.66 12.89 10.28
C GLU A 58 -9.51 11.61 10.24
N ASP A 59 -10.06 11.29 9.07
CA ASP A 59 -10.77 10.04 8.83
C ASP A 59 -9.85 8.84 9.07
N LEU A 60 -8.64 8.84 8.50
CA LEU A 60 -7.66 7.77 8.73
C LEU A 60 -7.23 7.65 10.19
N GLU A 61 -7.05 8.77 10.89
CA GLU A 61 -6.76 8.76 12.33
C GLU A 61 -7.92 8.21 13.16
N SER A 62 -9.15 8.43 12.69
CA SER A 62 -10.39 7.89 13.25
C SER A 62 -10.70 6.47 12.76
N TRP A 63 -9.77 5.81 12.06
CA TRP A 63 -9.93 4.46 11.48
C TRP A 63 -11.08 4.34 10.46
N ILE A 64 -11.48 5.46 9.87
CA ILE A 64 -12.48 5.54 8.80
C ILE A 64 -11.75 5.37 7.45
N PRO A 65 -12.18 4.44 6.58
CA PRO A 65 -11.60 4.29 5.25
C PRO A 65 -11.82 5.52 4.37
N VAL A 66 -10.77 5.94 3.67
CA VAL A 66 -10.79 7.06 2.73
C VAL A 66 -10.87 6.53 1.30
N ASN A 67 -11.83 7.03 0.52
CA ASN A 67 -11.88 6.75 -0.92
C ASN A 67 -10.69 7.42 -1.63
N ILE A 68 -9.96 6.65 -2.40
CA ILE A 68 -8.81 7.10 -3.18
C ILE A 68 -8.96 6.69 -4.64
N MET A 69 -8.21 7.38 -5.49
CA MET A 69 -7.98 7.00 -6.87
C MET A 69 -6.52 6.62 -7.08
N ILE A 70 -6.28 5.58 -7.87
CA ILE A 70 -4.94 5.13 -8.23
C ILE A 70 -4.79 5.29 -9.73
N TYR A 71 -3.93 6.20 -10.16
CA TYR A 71 -3.58 6.43 -11.55
C TYR A 71 -2.32 5.66 -11.90
N ASP A 72 -2.43 4.67 -12.77
CA ASP A 72 -1.32 3.92 -13.32
C ASP A 72 -0.69 4.69 -14.48
N VAL A 73 0.49 5.23 -14.24
CA VAL A 73 1.16 6.10 -15.23
C VAL A 73 1.71 5.33 -16.41
N ASP A 74 1.90 4.01 -16.30
CA ASP A 74 2.46 3.23 -17.41
C ASP A 74 1.36 2.79 -18.40
N THR A 75 0.11 2.63 -17.93
CA THR A 75 -1.04 2.27 -18.79
C THR A 75 -2.03 3.40 -19.00
N CYS A 76 -1.85 4.53 -18.32
CA CYS A 76 -2.80 5.65 -18.29
C CYS A 76 -4.20 5.23 -17.81
N GLU A 77 -4.30 4.20 -16.98
CA GLU A 77 -5.55 3.72 -16.41
C GLU A 77 -5.74 4.22 -14.98
N THR A 78 -7.01 4.31 -14.55
CA THR A 78 -7.38 4.78 -13.23
C THR A 78 -8.23 3.74 -12.53
N TYR A 79 -7.94 3.49 -11.26
CA TYR A 79 -8.63 2.53 -10.42
C TYR A 79 -9.19 3.20 -9.16
N GLU A 80 -10.43 2.90 -8.82
CA GLU A 80 -11.02 3.31 -7.55
C GLU A 80 -10.61 2.33 -6.44
N ALA A 81 -10.19 2.87 -5.29
CA ALA A 81 -9.81 2.08 -4.13
C ALA A 81 -10.12 2.83 -2.84
N LYS A 82 -9.81 2.19 -1.71
CA LYS A 82 -9.88 2.76 -0.37
C LYS A 82 -8.55 2.58 0.33
N LEU A 83 -8.11 3.64 1.00
CA LEU A 83 -7.02 3.60 1.96
C LEU A 83 -7.62 3.48 3.37
N SER A 84 -7.17 2.51 4.14
CA SER A 84 -7.64 2.28 5.51
C SER A 84 -6.49 1.92 6.45
N LYS A 85 -6.66 2.17 7.75
CA LYS A 85 -5.86 1.52 8.80
C LYS A 85 -6.52 0.17 9.13
N LYS A 86 -5.72 -0.88 9.22
CA LYS A 86 -6.15 -2.22 9.66
C LYS A 86 -5.20 -2.71 10.74
N GLU A 87 -5.70 -3.50 11.68
CA GLU A 87 -4.82 -4.16 12.64
C GLU A 87 -3.90 -5.15 11.91
N LEU A 88 -2.65 -5.28 12.39
CA LEU A 88 -1.63 -6.09 11.74
C LEU A 88 -2.05 -7.55 11.54
N PHE A 89 -2.87 -8.10 12.44
CA PHE A 89 -3.34 -9.49 12.35
C PHE A 89 -4.22 -9.75 11.12
N TRP A 90 -4.80 -8.71 10.52
CA TRP A 90 -5.48 -8.80 9.23
C TRP A 90 -4.55 -9.20 8.10
N PHE A 91 -3.23 -9.25 8.30
CA PHE A 91 -2.26 -9.75 7.34
C PHE A 91 -1.53 -11.04 7.79
N ASP A 92 -1.83 -11.57 8.98
CA ASP A 92 -1.23 -12.82 9.46
C ASP A 92 -1.77 -14.02 8.65
N PRO A 93 -0.93 -15.00 8.30
CA PRO A 93 -1.41 -16.24 7.68
C PRO A 93 -2.44 -16.91 8.60
N MET A 94 -3.47 -17.52 8.00
CA MET A 94 -4.42 -18.30 8.78
C MET A 94 -3.65 -19.44 9.45
N PRO A 95 -3.78 -19.65 10.77
CA PRO A 95 -3.13 -20.79 11.40
C PRO A 95 -3.62 -22.08 10.73
N GLU A 96 -2.69 -22.96 10.37
CA GLU A 96 -3.04 -24.24 9.79
C GLU A 96 -3.91 -25.04 10.78
N LEU A 97 -5.01 -25.60 10.27
CA LEU A 97 -6.03 -26.25 11.08
C LEU A 97 -5.41 -27.46 11.81
N GLY A 98 -5.12 -27.31 13.11
CA GLY A 98 -4.65 -28.39 13.98
C GLY A 98 -3.24 -28.23 14.54
N GLU A 99 -2.47 -27.22 14.14
CA GLU A 99 -1.19 -26.95 14.79
C GLU A 99 -1.42 -26.31 16.18
N LYS A 100 -1.05 -27.05 17.23
CA LYS A 100 -0.92 -26.42 18.55
C LYS A 100 0.23 -25.43 18.48
N PRO A 101 0.02 -24.16 18.88
CA PRO A 101 1.07 -23.16 18.86
C PRO A 101 2.32 -23.65 19.60
N LYS A 102 3.45 -23.81 18.91
CA LYS A 102 4.75 -24.05 19.54
C LYS A 102 5.14 -22.79 20.31
N GLU A 103 5.48 -22.98 21.57
CA GLU A 103 5.77 -21.90 22.52
C GLU A 103 7.10 -21.22 22.14
N GLY A 104 7.05 -20.27 21.21
CA GLY A 104 8.25 -19.56 20.74
C GLY A 104 8.08 -18.80 19.42
N ASP A 105 7.30 -19.33 18.47
CA ASP A 105 7.31 -18.85 17.07
C ASP A 105 6.13 -17.92 16.70
N LEU A 106 5.25 -17.62 17.65
CA LEU A 106 4.10 -16.75 17.37
C LEU A 106 4.46 -15.30 17.65
N SER A 107 4.23 -14.44 16.66
CA SER A 107 4.10 -13.01 16.91
C SER A 107 3.14 -12.80 18.08
N CYS A 108 3.38 -11.75 18.88
CA CYS A 108 2.64 -11.45 20.12
C CYS A 108 1.11 -11.41 19.95
N SER A 109 0.59 -11.34 18.73
CA SER A 109 -0.84 -11.29 18.44
C SER A 109 -1.55 -12.65 18.58
N LEU A 110 -0.93 -13.75 18.11
CA LEU A 110 -1.62 -15.03 18.02
C LEU A 110 -1.74 -15.76 19.36
N LYS A 111 -0.83 -15.51 20.32
CA LYS A 111 -0.87 -16.09 21.67
C LYS A 111 -2.16 -15.76 22.44
N LYS A 112 -2.89 -14.71 22.06
CA LYS A 112 -4.08 -14.23 22.77
C LYS A 112 -5.42 -14.63 22.11
N SER A 113 -5.39 -15.17 20.89
CA SER A 113 -6.58 -15.29 20.02
C SER A 113 -7.49 -16.49 20.31
N MET A 114 -7.13 -17.45 21.17
CA MET A 114 -8.00 -18.62 21.41
C MET A 114 -8.99 -18.46 22.58
N ARG A 115 -8.97 -17.36 23.35
CA ARG A 115 -9.90 -17.18 24.49
C ARG A 115 -10.67 -15.86 24.53
N GLU A 116 -10.24 -14.84 23.82
CA GLU A 116 -10.94 -13.55 23.79
C GLU A 116 -11.54 -13.37 22.39
N LEU A 117 -12.87 -13.27 22.30
CA LEU A 117 -13.53 -12.62 21.15
C LEU A 117 -12.76 -11.32 20.85
N PRO A 118 -12.53 -10.94 19.59
CA PRO A 118 -11.76 -9.74 19.26
C PRO A 118 -12.55 -8.50 19.72
N CYS A 119 -12.46 -8.19 21.01
CA CYS A 119 -12.90 -6.92 21.53
C CYS A 119 -11.89 -5.90 21.02
N PHE A 120 -12.43 -4.90 20.34
CA PHE A 120 -11.70 -3.82 19.71
C PHE A 120 -10.89 -3.05 20.77
N ASN A 121 -9.66 -3.47 21.03
CA ASN A 121 -8.73 -2.73 21.89
C ASN A 121 -8.03 -1.68 21.02
N LEU A 122 -8.62 -0.49 20.96
CA LEU A 122 -8.09 0.66 20.23
C LEU A 122 -6.63 0.98 20.58
N GLU A 123 -6.23 0.82 21.84
CA GLU A 123 -4.86 1.12 22.26
C GLU A 123 -3.85 0.13 21.70
N LYS A 124 -4.21 -1.16 21.63
CA LYS A 124 -3.37 -2.18 20.99
C LYS A 124 -3.37 -2.00 19.48
N ALA A 125 -4.54 -1.74 18.88
CA ALA A 125 -4.66 -1.48 17.44
C ALA A 125 -3.82 -0.27 17.02
N ARG A 126 -3.78 0.80 17.81
CA ARG A 126 -2.91 1.97 17.57
C ARG A 126 -1.42 1.66 17.60
N LYS A 127 -1.00 0.60 18.31
CA LYS A 127 0.41 0.17 18.36
C LYS A 127 0.76 -0.76 17.21
N ASP A 128 -0.16 -1.65 16.84
CA ASP A 128 0.09 -2.72 15.87
C ASP A 128 -0.89 -2.61 14.67
N PHE A 129 -0.77 -1.54 13.88
CA PHE A 129 -1.55 -1.35 12.65
C PHE A 129 -0.70 -1.35 11.39
N VAL A 130 -1.39 -1.46 10.25
CA VAL A 130 -0.85 -1.25 8.91
C VAL A 130 -1.83 -0.44 8.09
N TYR A 131 -1.32 0.24 7.07
CA TYR A 131 -2.18 0.81 6.04
C TYR A 131 -2.54 -0.28 5.03
N SER A 132 -3.72 -0.17 4.45
CA SER A 132 -4.26 -1.10 3.49
C SER A 132 -4.88 -0.34 2.32
N ILE A 133 -4.51 -0.72 1.09
CA ILE A 133 -5.20 -0.27 -0.13
C ILE A 133 -6.07 -1.40 -0.65
N GLU A 134 -7.37 -1.17 -0.82
CA GLU A 134 -8.29 -2.17 -1.36
C GLU A 134 -9.43 -1.57 -2.21
N PRO A 135 -9.86 -2.24 -3.30
CA PRO A 135 -9.25 -3.45 -3.86
C PRO A 135 -7.97 -3.12 -4.64
N PHE A 136 -6.93 -3.95 -4.51
CA PHE A 136 -5.67 -3.81 -5.25
C PHE A 136 -5.31 -5.05 -6.08
N ARG A 137 -5.81 -6.23 -5.71
CA ARG A 137 -5.52 -7.48 -6.45
C ARG A 137 -5.97 -7.43 -7.92
N HIS A 138 -7.02 -6.68 -8.23
CA HIS A 138 -7.48 -6.53 -9.62
C HIS A 138 -6.46 -5.79 -10.49
N ILE A 139 -5.74 -4.80 -9.93
CA ILE A 139 -4.64 -4.08 -10.61
C ILE A 139 -3.51 -5.07 -10.91
N ILE A 140 -3.10 -5.87 -9.92
CA ILE A 140 -2.09 -6.93 -10.08
C ILE A 140 -2.46 -7.89 -11.22
N ARG A 141 -3.71 -8.38 -11.24
CA ARG A 141 -4.18 -9.31 -12.28
C ARG A 141 -4.23 -8.66 -13.66
N LYS A 142 -4.75 -7.43 -13.76
CA LYS A 142 -4.92 -6.74 -15.04
C LYS A 142 -3.57 -6.38 -15.66
N ARG A 143 -2.59 -6.04 -14.83
CA ARG A 143 -1.23 -5.66 -15.23
C ARG A 143 -0.25 -6.84 -15.31
N ASP A 144 -0.72 -8.05 -15.02
CA ASP A 144 0.10 -9.28 -14.94
C ASP A 144 1.36 -9.10 -14.05
N LEU A 145 1.17 -8.45 -12.89
CA LEU A 145 2.27 -8.16 -11.97
C LEU A 145 2.70 -9.40 -11.19
N LYS A 146 4.01 -9.54 -10.99
CA LYS A 146 4.64 -10.62 -10.24
C LYS A 146 5.00 -10.17 -8.82
N TYR A 147 4.92 -11.10 -7.87
CA TYR A 147 5.22 -10.90 -6.44
C TYR A 147 6.72 -10.84 -6.12
N ASP A 148 7.52 -10.36 -7.05
CA ASP A 148 8.93 -10.04 -6.91
C ASP A 148 9.28 -8.67 -7.52
N GLN A 149 8.31 -8.01 -8.15
CA GLN A 149 8.49 -6.69 -8.74
C GLN A 149 8.41 -5.59 -7.69
N GLU A 150 9.12 -4.50 -7.93
CA GLU A 150 9.01 -3.28 -7.15
C GLU A 150 8.00 -2.34 -7.79
N ILE A 151 7.22 -1.65 -6.97
CA ILE A 151 6.26 -0.64 -7.40
C ILE A 151 6.58 0.68 -6.73
N GLY A 152 6.31 1.77 -7.45
CA GLY A 152 6.34 3.13 -6.93
C GLY A 152 4.93 3.61 -6.64
N LEU A 153 4.78 4.34 -5.54
CA LEU A 153 3.59 5.13 -5.24
C LEU A 153 3.98 6.59 -5.00
N GLY A 154 3.15 7.49 -5.50
CA GLY A 154 3.28 8.93 -5.28
C GLY A 154 1.92 9.57 -5.03
N TYR A 155 1.90 10.71 -4.36
CA TYR A 155 0.70 11.54 -4.29
C TYR A 155 0.62 12.43 -5.52
N CYS A 156 -0.46 12.34 -6.30
CA CYS A 156 -0.61 13.12 -7.54
C CYS A 156 -1.69 14.23 -7.46
N GLY A 157 -2.35 14.38 -6.31
CA GLY A 157 -3.27 15.49 -6.05
C GLY A 157 -4.69 15.04 -5.72
N GLY A 158 -5.63 15.96 -5.90
CA GLY A 158 -7.05 15.73 -5.63
C GLY A 158 -7.59 16.55 -4.47
N LYS A 159 -8.35 17.61 -4.79
CA LYS A 159 -8.96 18.48 -3.77
C LYS A 159 -10.15 17.83 -3.06
N VAL A 160 -10.84 16.91 -3.74
CA VAL A 160 -12.09 16.27 -3.26
C VAL A 160 -11.88 14.78 -2.99
N VAL A 161 -11.24 14.08 -3.93
CA VAL A 161 -10.85 12.67 -3.78
C VAL A 161 -9.34 12.60 -3.85
N VAL A 162 -8.70 11.94 -2.89
CA VAL A 162 -7.25 11.77 -2.85
C VAL A 162 -6.82 10.86 -4.00
N ALA A 163 -5.84 11.30 -4.79
CA ALA A 163 -5.30 10.54 -5.90
C ALA A 163 -3.82 10.22 -5.71
N PHE A 164 -3.47 8.96 -5.98
CA PHE A 164 -2.12 8.45 -6.00
C PHE A 164 -1.72 8.08 -7.43
N GLU A 165 -0.46 8.29 -7.77
CA GLU A 165 0.17 7.73 -8.96
C GLU A 165 0.88 6.41 -8.61
N PHE A 166 0.90 5.50 -9.59
CA PHE A 166 1.43 4.14 -9.47
C PHE A 166 2.22 3.77 -10.72
N SER A 167 3.35 3.07 -10.56
CA SER A 167 4.13 2.50 -11.65
C SER A 167 4.87 1.24 -11.21
N VAL A 168 5.19 0.37 -12.16
CA VAL A 168 6.07 -0.79 -11.94
C VAL A 168 7.52 -0.35 -12.16
N LEU A 169 8.35 -0.48 -11.12
CA LEU A 169 9.76 -0.12 -11.19
C LEU A 169 10.55 -1.27 -11.80
N HIS A 170 11.13 -1.03 -12.96
CA HIS A 170 12.05 -1.97 -13.57
C HIS A 170 13.39 -1.90 -12.83
N SER A 171 13.76 -2.98 -12.13
CA SER A 171 15.14 -3.17 -11.70
C SER A 171 16.03 -3.19 -12.95
N SER A 172 16.90 -2.20 -13.11
CA SER A 172 17.88 -2.16 -14.19
C SER A 172 18.90 -3.29 -14.00
N LEU A 173 18.56 -4.49 -14.49
CA LEU A 173 19.51 -5.61 -14.61
C LEU A 173 20.58 -5.39 -15.70
N PHE A 174 20.62 -4.20 -16.30
CA PHE A 174 21.65 -3.79 -17.25
C PHE A 174 22.47 -2.61 -16.69
N ASP A 175 23.19 -2.86 -15.60
CA ASP A 175 24.47 -2.18 -15.42
C ASP A 175 25.45 -2.82 -16.41
N ILE A 176 25.51 -2.20 -17.59
CA ILE A 176 26.24 -2.64 -18.76
C ILE A 176 27.70 -2.83 -18.37
N ARG A 177 28.19 -4.06 -18.52
CA ARG A 177 29.57 -4.43 -18.88
C ARG A 177 30.59 -3.34 -18.56
N ARG A 178 31.25 -3.44 -17.41
CA ARG A 178 32.64 -2.99 -17.28
C ARG A 178 33.48 -3.80 -18.28
N PHE A 179 33.46 -3.41 -19.55
CA PHE A 179 34.59 -3.61 -20.43
C PHE A 179 35.72 -2.77 -19.84
N ARG A 180 36.57 -3.40 -19.03
CA ARG A 180 37.95 -2.96 -18.92
C ARG A 180 38.73 -3.71 -20.00
N VAL A 181 39.22 -2.91 -20.93
CA VAL A 181 40.31 -3.20 -21.87
C VAL A 181 41.55 -3.62 -21.08
#